data_AF-A0A845E7I2-F1
#
_entry.id   AF-A0A845E7I2-F1
#
_cell.length_a   1.000
_cell.length_b   1.000
_cell.length_c   1.000
_cell.angle_alpha   90.00
_cell.angle_beta   90.00
_cell.angle_gamma   90.00
#
_symmetry.space_group_name_H-M   'P 1'
#
loop_
_entity.id
_entity.type
_entity.pdbx_description
1 polymer ?
#
loop_
_entity_poly.entity_id
_entity_poly.type
_entity_poly.pdbx_seq_one_letter_code
_entity_poly.pdbx_strand_id
1 'polypeptide(L)'
;MKRLLLLLSLTISIILAGCSNQVAGEKNEAENQPPLFEIPEQTKYKNNPQAPDDQDLKEVGDQVEDMDGRLILKAMKEMEKFREVGSVQMAVKDVKVLNYSPSPDLVDYFHAYTHNESNFNYIKFTVAIKNTGAQPVNLAPVEVLKTNTGEKLGFNDDFYLEKLRGDYEPGETRVGQMGFVLEQDWEELETVIIETSDVLDEEGNSLAEGEKIEVEWE
;
A
#
# COMPACT_ATOMS: atom_id res chain seq x y z
N MET A 1 -2.29 57.38 -64.80
CA MET A 1 -3.62 57.29 -65.44
C MET A 1 -4.32 56.02 -64.95
N LYS A 2 -5.56 56.16 -64.43
CA LYS A 2 -6.67 55.17 -64.29
C LYS A 2 -6.31 53.83 -63.59
N ARG A 3 -6.59 53.60 -62.30
CA ARG A 3 -7.89 53.29 -61.62
C ARG A 3 -8.81 52.33 -62.39
N LEU A 4 -8.95 51.07 -61.94
CA LEU A 4 -10.20 50.35 -61.56
C LEU A 4 -9.87 48.86 -61.30
N LEU A 5 -9.93 48.31 -60.08
CA LEU A 5 -11.07 47.84 -59.25
C LEU A 5 -11.64 46.47 -59.66
N LEU A 6 -11.58 45.50 -58.73
CA LEU A 6 -12.51 44.38 -58.41
C LEU A 6 -11.69 43.18 -57.89
N LEU A 7 -11.50 43.02 -56.58
CA LEU A 7 -12.39 42.32 -55.63
C LEU A 7 -12.72 40.88 -56.08
N LEU A 8 -11.96 39.91 -55.54
CA LEU A 8 -12.57 38.66 -55.10
C LEU A 8 -11.82 38.16 -53.85
N SER A 9 -12.54 38.26 -52.75
CA SER A 9 -12.25 37.72 -51.43
C SER A 9 -12.17 36.20 -51.45
N LEU A 10 -11.08 35.63 -50.94
CA LEU A 10 -11.16 34.34 -50.24
C LEU A 10 -10.14 34.33 -49.11
N THR A 11 -10.63 34.71 -47.93
CA THR A 11 -9.96 34.58 -46.64
C THR A 11 -9.72 33.10 -46.35
N ILE A 12 -8.46 32.68 -46.36
CA ILE A 12 -8.02 31.44 -45.72
C ILE A 12 -7.28 31.85 -44.45
N SER A 13 -7.98 31.68 -43.32
CA SER A 13 -7.42 31.81 -41.98
C SER A 13 -6.45 30.66 -41.74
N ILE A 14 -5.15 30.97 -41.68
CA ILE A 14 -4.14 30.04 -41.19
C ILE A 14 -4.16 30.15 -39.66
N ILE A 15 -4.73 29.14 -39.01
CA ILE A 15 -4.62 28.97 -37.57
C ILE A 15 -3.19 28.47 -37.30
N LEU A 16 -2.34 29.34 -36.78
CA LEU A 16 -1.07 28.94 -36.15
C LEU A 16 -1.40 28.25 -34.82
N ALA A 17 -1.43 26.92 -34.83
CA ALA A 17 -1.31 26.15 -33.59
C ALA A 17 0.18 26.08 -33.22
N GLY A 18 0.56 26.85 -32.21
CA GLY A 18 1.88 26.75 -31.58
C GLY A 18 1.94 25.50 -30.71
N CYS A 19 2.72 24.50 -31.13
CA CYS A 19 3.22 23.48 -30.22
C CYS A 19 4.38 24.08 -29.43
N SER A 20 4.05 24.69 -28.29
CA SER A 20 5.03 24.93 -27.24
C SER A 20 5.41 23.57 -26.66
N ASN A 21 6.62 23.09 -26.98
CA ASN A 21 7.22 21.97 -26.26
C ASN A 21 7.51 22.43 -24.84
N GLN A 22 6.54 22.23 -23.95
CA GLN A 22 6.84 22.12 -22.52
C GLN A 22 7.57 20.81 -22.33
N VAL A 23 8.84 20.94 -21.97
CA VAL A 23 9.64 19.89 -21.33
C VAL A 23 8.89 19.53 -20.05
N ALA A 24 8.08 18.49 -20.13
CA ALA A 24 7.53 17.82 -18.96
C ALA A 24 8.70 17.09 -18.30
N GLY A 25 8.89 17.37 -17.01
CA GLY A 25 9.91 16.76 -16.18
C GLY A 25 9.86 15.24 -16.24
N GLU A 26 11.05 14.67 -16.04
CA GLU A 26 11.30 13.24 -15.88
C GLU A 26 10.22 12.62 -14.98
N LYS A 27 9.36 11.79 -15.59
CA LYS A 27 8.57 10.82 -14.85
C LYS A 27 9.53 9.70 -14.49
N ASN A 28 9.73 9.49 -13.20
CA ASN A 28 10.37 8.32 -12.64
C ASN A 28 9.76 7.05 -13.27
N GLU A 29 10.60 6.27 -13.93
CA GLU A 29 10.29 4.95 -14.46
C GLU A 29 10.19 3.96 -13.30
N ALA A 30 9.05 3.94 -12.62
CA ALA A 30 8.62 2.80 -11.82
C ALA A 30 7.15 2.50 -12.14
N GLU A 31 6.89 1.24 -12.50
CA GLU A 31 5.58 0.59 -12.61
C GLU A 31 4.63 1.06 -13.73
N ASN A 32 4.73 0.37 -14.86
CA ASN A 32 3.66 0.29 -15.87
C ASN A 32 3.45 -1.18 -16.29
N GLN A 33 3.46 -2.09 -15.32
CA GLN A 33 3.04 -3.47 -15.53
C GLN A 33 1.52 -3.57 -15.33
N PRO A 34 0.78 -4.27 -16.20
CA PRO A 34 -0.64 -4.49 -15.99
C PRO A 34 -0.86 -5.26 -14.67
N PRO A 35 -1.95 -4.99 -13.94
CA PRO A 35 -2.24 -5.67 -12.68
C PRO A 35 -2.37 -7.18 -12.90
N LEU A 36 -1.80 -7.98 -12.00
CA LEU A 36 -1.83 -9.44 -12.10
C LEU A 36 -3.25 -10.00 -11.89
N PHE A 37 -4.05 -9.33 -11.07
CA PHE A 37 -5.45 -9.63 -10.82
C PHE A 37 -6.21 -8.37 -10.43
N GLU A 38 -7.52 -8.39 -10.64
CA GLU A 38 -8.40 -7.33 -10.13
C GLU A 38 -8.49 -7.48 -8.61
N ILE A 39 -8.01 -6.46 -7.89
CA ILE A 39 -8.15 -6.38 -6.44
C ILE A 39 -9.60 -6.00 -6.16
N PRO A 40 -10.40 -6.86 -5.52
CA PRO A 40 -11.79 -6.55 -5.22
C PRO A 40 -11.87 -5.24 -4.44
N GLU A 41 -12.73 -4.32 -4.89
CA GLU A 41 -13.03 -3.14 -4.08
C GLU A 41 -13.52 -3.61 -2.72
N GLN A 42 -12.91 -3.08 -1.66
CA GLN A 42 -13.43 -3.19 -0.31
C GLN A 42 -14.70 -2.34 -0.23
N THR A 43 -15.80 -2.85 -0.79
CA THR A 43 -17.11 -2.16 -0.90
C THR A 43 -17.64 -1.66 0.44
N LYS A 44 -17.13 -2.21 1.54
CA LYS A 44 -17.08 -1.62 2.88
C LYS A 44 -15.78 -2.09 3.53
N TYR A 45 -14.81 -1.20 3.73
CA TYR A 45 -13.88 -1.41 4.84
C TYR A 45 -14.74 -1.67 6.09
N LYS A 46 -14.63 -2.86 6.69
CA LYS A 46 -15.10 -2.99 8.06
C LYS A 46 -14.09 -2.18 8.86
N ASN A 47 -14.54 -1.09 9.49
CA ASN A 47 -13.67 -0.35 10.40
C ASN A 47 -13.00 -1.36 11.33
N ASN A 48 -11.67 -1.39 11.32
CA ASN A 48 -10.94 -2.32 12.13
C ASN A 48 -11.10 -1.84 13.58
N PRO A 49 -11.58 -2.67 14.53
CA PRO A 49 -11.90 -2.18 15.87
C PRO A 49 -10.66 -1.76 16.70
N GLN A 50 -9.46 -1.83 16.11
CA GLN A 50 -8.21 -1.50 16.78
C GLN A 50 -7.63 -0.17 16.31
N ALA A 51 -8.16 0.46 15.26
CA ALA A 51 -7.66 1.73 14.73
C ALA A 51 -8.70 2.51 13.92
N PRO A 52 -8.67 3.86 13.96
CA PRO A 52 -9.58 4.69 13.17
C PRO A 52 -9.53 4.45 11.66
N ASP A 53 -10.62 4.76 10.96
CA ASP A 53 -10.68 4.72 9.50
C ASP A 53 -9.80 5.82 8.88
N ASP A 54 -8.73 5.41 8.20
CA ASP A 54 -7.69 6.29 7.67
C ASP A 54 -7.81 6.54 6.16
N GLN A 55 -8.91 6.13 5.51
CA GLN A 55 -9.08 6.24 4.06
C GLN A 55 -8.94 7.68 3.54
N ASP A 56 -9.39 8.65 4.34
CA ASP A 56 -9.39 10.07 3.98
C ASP A 56 -8.05 10.77 4.28
N LEU A 57 -7.08 10.10 4.92
CA LEU A 57 -5.73 10.65 5.13
C LEU A 57 -4.92 10.54 3.83
N LYS A 58 -4.67 11.68 3.18
CA LYS A 58 -3.99 11.76 1.87
C LYS A 58 -2.71 12.59 1.90
N GLU A 59 -2.62 13.57 2.80
CA GLU A 59 -1.48 14.48 2.93
C GLU A 59 -0.80 14.33 4.29
N VAL A 60 0.53 14.44 4.32
CA VAL A 60 1.29 14.40 5.58
C VAL A 60 0.79 15.51 6.51
N GLY A 61 0.46 15.13 7.74
CA GLY A 61 -0.15 16.00 8.74
C GLY A 61 -1.67 15.89 8.83
N ASP A 62 -2.34 15.22 7.88
CA ASP A 62 -3.76 14.91 7.96
C ASP A 62 -4.08 14.12 9.22
N GLN A 63 -5.28 14.32 9.75
CA GLN A 63 -5.74 13.72 11.00
C GLN A 63 -7.16 13.20 10.87
N VAL A 64 -7.42 12.09 11.55
CA VAL A 64 -8.75 11.54 11.75
C VAL A 64 -8.89 11.11 13.19
N GLU A 65 -10.09 11.24 13.74
CA GLU A 65 -10.42 10.80 15.10
C GLU A 65 -11.79 10.16 15.08
N ASP A 66 -11.89 8.95 15.64
CA ASP A 66 -13.15 8.24 15.87
C ASP A 66 -13.15 7.58 17.26
N MET A 67 -13.97 6.54 17.46
CA MET A 67 -14.08 5.88 18.76
C MET A 67 -12.82 5.11 19.17
N ASP A 68 -11.98 4.74 18.21
CA ASP A 68 -10.77 3.94 18.44
C ASP A 68 -9.56 4.83 18.76
N GLY A 69 -9.68 6.15 18.56
CA GLY A 69 -8.68 7.14 18.94
C GLY A 69 -8.37 8.12 17.82
N ARG A 70 -7.14 8.65 17.80
CA ARG A 70 -6.70 9.66 16.81
C ARG A 70 -5.47 9.20 16.03
N LEU A 71 -5.53 9.35 14.71
CA LEU A 71 -4.40 9.14 13.81
C LEU A 71 -3.88 10.46 13.24
N ILE A 72 -2.58 10.52 13.00
CA ILE A 72 -1.90 11.59 12.24
C ILE A 72 -1.02 10.93 11.17
N LEU A 73 -1.19 11.30 9.91
CA LEU A 73 -0.35 10.82 8.81
C LEU A 73 1.05 11.43 8.89
N LYS A 74 2.08 10.58 9.04
CA LYS A 74 3.49 11.00 9.16
C LYS A 74 4.23 10.89 7.84
N ALA A 75 4.02 9.79 7.13
CA ALA A 75 4.56 9.56 5.79
C ALA A 75 3.60 8.69 4.98
N MET A 76 3.64 8.82 3.66
CA MET A 76 2.83 8.01 2.74
C MET A 76 3.62 7.71 1.47
N LYS A 77 3.51 6.46 1.02
CA LYS A 77 3.93 6.01 -0.30
C LYS A 77 2.71 5.41 -0.99
N GLU A 78 2.10 6.18 -1.89
CA GLU A 78 1.12 5.64 -2.82
C GLU A 78 1.86 4.70 -3.78
N MET A 79 1.50 3.42 -3.72
CA MET A 79 2.10 2.39 -4.54
C MET A 79 1.14 1.22 -4.68
N GLU A 80 1.30 0.45 -5.75
CA GLU A 80 0.59 -0.81 -5.96
C GLU A 80 1.55 -1.81 -6.62
N LYS A 81 2.18 -2.63 -5.78
CA LYS A 81 3.28 -3.50 -6.20
C LYS A 81 2.86 -4.95 -6.16
N PHE A 82 2.83 -5.57 -7.34
CA PHE A 82 2.44 -6.96 -7.51
C PHE A 82 3.65 -7.91 -7.41
N ARG A 83 3.43 -9.09 -6.84
CA ARG A 83 4.39 -10.20 -6.80
C ARG A 83 3.69 -11.53 -7.06
N GLU A 84 4.39 -12.43 -7.73
CA GLU A 84 4.02 -13.84 -7.81
C GLU A 84 4.91 -14.62 -6.86
N VAL A 85 4.30 -15.42 -5.99
CA VAL A 85 4.99 -16.34 -5.08
C VAL A 85 4.44 -17.73 -5.41
N GLY A 86 5.12 -18.46 -6.29
CA GLY A 86 4.60 -19.72 -6.82
C GLY A 86 3.23 -19.55 -7.50
N SER A 87 2.21 -20.25 -7.02
CA SER A 87 0.82 -20.16 -7.53
C SER A 87 -0.02 -19.04 -6.88
N VAL A 88 0.58 -18.23 -6.02
CA VAL A 88 -0.08 -17.10 -5.34
C VAL A 88 0.31 -15.80 -6.03
N GLN A 89 -0.69 -14.95 -6.30
CA GLN A 89 -0.48 -13.56 -6.68
C GLN A 89 -0.78 -12.67 -5.47
N MET A 90 0.10 -11.72 -5.21
CA MET A 90 -0.01 -10.78 -4.11
C MET A 90 0.19 -9.34 -4.60
N ALA A 91 -0.48 -8.39 -3.95
CA ALA A 91 -0.22 -6.97 -4.10
C ALA A 91 -0.08 -6.30 -2.74
N VAL A 92 0.90 -5.42 -2.61
CA VAL A 92 1.01 -4.47 -1.49
C VAL A 92 0.62 -3.09 -1.99
N LYS A 93 -0.26 -2.42 -1.25
CA LYS A 93 -0.84 -1.14 -1.60
C LYS A 93 -0.76 -0.14 -0.45
N ASP A 94 -0.55 1.12 -0.83
CA ASP A 94 -0.69 2.31 0.03
C ASP A 94 -0.01 2.15 1.38
N VAL A 95 1.31 2.35 1.39
CA VAL A 95 2.09 2.24 2.61
C VAL A 95 2.04 3.57 3.35
N LYS A 96 1.62 3.55 4.61
CA LYS A 96 1.52 4.73 5.47
C LYS A 96 2.29 4.52 6.75
N VAL A 97 2.91 5.60 7.22
CA VAL A 97 3.39 5.72 8.60
C VAL A 97 2.44 6.65 9.33
N LEU A 98 1.91 6.18 10.46
CA LEU A 98 0.86 6.85 11.21
C LEU A 98 1.33 7.01 12.66
N ASN A 99 1.10 8.17 13.25
CA ASN A 99 1.14 8.32 14.71
C ASN A 99 -0.25 8.06 15.25
N TYR A 100 -0.33 7.20 16.27
CA TYR A 100 -1.57 6.77 16.86
C TYR A 100 -1.62 7.17 18.32
N SER A 101 -2.72 7.82 18.72
CA SER A 101 -3.13 7.94 20.11
C SER A 101 -4.41 7.10 20.30
N PRO A 102 -4.31 5.83 20.74
CA PRO A 102 -5.47 4.97 20.92
C PRO A 102 -6.46 5.50 21.95
N SER A 103 -7.71 5.09 21.84
CA SER A 103 -8.70 5.29 22.87
C SER A 103 -8.28 4.58 24.17
N PRO A 104 -8.70 5.07 25.36
CA PRO A 104 -8.28 4.48 26.63
C PRO A 104 -8.60 2.99 26.81
N ASP A 105 -9.63 2.48 26.15
CA ASP A 105 -10.03 1.06 26.20
C ASP A 105 -9.15 0.15 25.33
N LEU A 106 -8.37 0.71 24.40
CA LEU A 106 -7.40 -0.04 23.58
C LEU A 106 -6.00 -0.09 24.18
N VAL A 107 -5.74 0.57 25.31
CA VAL A 107 -4.42 0.57 25.97
C VAL A 107 -3.95 -0.85 26.32
N ASP A 108 -4.81 -1.66 26.94
CA ASP A 108 -4.47 -3.05 27.31
C ASP A 108 -4.23 -3.92 26.08
N TYR A 109 -4.90 -3.62 24.96
CA TYR A 109 -4.68 -4.30 23.68
C TYR A 109 -3.28 -3.98 23.13
N PHE A 110 -2.88 -2.71 23.17
CA PHE A 110 -1.58 -2.27 22.65
C PHE A 110 -0.39 -2.62 23.55
N HIS A 111 -0.62 -2.98 24.82
CA HIS A 111 0.44 -3.47 25.72
C HIS A 111 1.18 -4.70 25.17
N ALA A 112 0.54 -5.49 24.30
CA ALA A 112 1.18 -6.63 23.65
C ALA A 112 2.17 -6.24 22.54
N TYR A 113 2.06 -5.02 22.00
CA TYR A 113 2.81 -4.58 20.81
C TYR A 113 3.77 -3.42 21.10
N THR A 114 3.58 -2.67 22.20
CA THR A 114 4.44 -1.53 22.54
C THR A 114 4.42 -1.20 24.01
N HIS A 115 5.51 -0.57 24.49
CA HIS A 115 5.61 0.00 25.83
C HIS A 115 5.16 1.47 25.92
N ASN A 116 4.72 2.05 24.79
CA ASN A 116 4.19 3.40 24.73
C ASN A 116 2.74 3.37 24.23
N GLU A 117 1.87 2.66 24.95
CA GLU A 117 0.52 2.30 24.52
C GLU A 117 -0.40 3.51 24.27
N SER A 118 -0.02 4.68 24.78
CA SER A 118 -0.80 5.92 24.67
C SER A 118 -0.43 6.79 23.45
N ASN A 119 0.77 6.61 22.89
CA ASN A 119 1.19 7.33 21.69
C ASN A 119 2.36 6.62 21.01
N PHE A 120 2.15 6.04 19.83
CA PHE A 120 3.23 5.36 19.10
C PHE A 120 3.10 5.58 17.60
N ASN A 121 4.20 5.33 16.87
CA ASN A 121 4.16 5.29 15.42
C ASN A 121 4.01 3.84 14.95
N TYR A 122 3.32 3.65 13.83
CA TYR A 122 3.22 2.34 13.21
C TYR A 122 3.23 2.47 11.70
N ILE A 123 3.70 1.42 11.03
CA ILE A 123 3.59 1.28 9.58
C ILE A 123 2.37 0.44 9.25
N LYS A 124 1.62 0.85 8.21
CA LYS A 124 0.43 0.18 7.71
C LYS A 124 0.51 0.03 6.20
N PHE A 125 -0.05 -1.06 5.69
CA PHE A 125 -0.30 -1.23 4.26
C PHE A 125 -1.49 -2.16 4.02
N THR A 126 -2.07 -2.04 2.84
CA THR A 126 -3.10 -2.98 2.36
C THR A 126 -2.41 -4.12 1.60
N VAL A 127 -2.85 -5.35 1.85
CA VAL A 127 -2.42 -6.53 1.09
C VAL A 127 -3.62 -7.15 0.40
N ALA A 128 -3.45 -7.54 -0.85
CA ALA A 128 -4.38 -8.39 -1.59
C ALA A 128 -3.67 -9.67 -2.01
N ILE A 129 -4.30 -10.83 -1.82
CA ILE A 129 -3.71 -12.15 -2.02
C ILE A 129 -4.72 -12.99 -2.78
N LYS A 130 -4.26 -13.71 -3.80
CA LYS A 130 -5.08 -14.61 -4.60
C LYS A 130 -4.33 -15.92 -4.86
N ASN A 131 -4.94 -17.05 -4.50
CA ASN A 131 -4.45 -18.35 -4.95
C ASN A 131 -4.96 -18.61 -6.38
N THR A 132 -4.04 -18.62 -7.35
CA THR A 132 -4.35 -18.90 -8.76
C THR A 132 -4.14 -20.37 -9.14
N GLY A 133 -3.61 -21.17 -8.21
CA GLY A 133 -3.37 -22.59 -8.38
C GLY A 133 -4.64 -23.44 -8.31
N ALA A 134 -4.48 -24.72 -8.63
CA ALA A 134 -5.55 -25.72 -8.59
C ALA A 134 -5.64 -26.46 -7.25
N GLN A 135 -4.75 -26.17 -6.29
CA GLN A 135 -4.66 -26.84 -4.99
C GLN A 135 -4.67 -25.80 -3.85
N PRO A 136 -5.14 -26.16 -2.65
CA PRO A 136 -4.98 -25.34 -1.46
C PRO A 136 -3.49 -25.10 -1.16
N VAL A 137 -3.18 -23.91 -0.65
CA VAL A 137 -1.82 -23.52 -0.25
C VAL A 137 -1.84 -22.73 1.05
N ASN A 138 -0.77 -22.79 1.84
CA ASN A 138 -0.59 -21.96 3.04
C ASN A 138 0.44 -20.85 2.76
N LEU A 139 0.15 -19.64 3.24
CA LEU A 139 0.99 -18.45 3.04
C LEU A 139 0.78 -17.47 4.20
N ALA A 140 1.85 -16.74 4.56
CA ALA A 140 1.79 -15.46 5.26
C ALA A 140 2.30 -14.33 4.34
N PRO A 141 1.54 -13.22 4.18
CA PRO A 141 2.01 -12.08 3.39
C PRO A 141 3.21 -11.35 4.00
N VAL A 142 3.42 -11.54 5.30
CA VAL A 142 4.59 -11.04 6.03
C VAL A 142 5.09 -12.19 6.91
N GLU A 143 6.22 -12.77 6.54
CA GLU A 143 7.03 -13.59 7.43
C GLU A 143 7.88 -12.67 8.32
N VAL A 144 8.55 -11.70 7.68
CA VAL A 144 9.30 -10.65 8.36
C VAL A 144 9.22 -9.33 7.59
N LEU A 145 8.92 -8.25 8.30
CA LEU A 145 9.14 -6.87 7.88
C LEU A 145 10.44 -6.37 8.49
N LYS A 146 11.32 -5.79 7.67
CA LYS A 146 12.62 -5.24 8.10
C LYS A 146 12.71 -3.77 7.76
N THR A 147 13.14 -2.95 8.72
CA THR A 147 13.42 -1.52 8.48
C THR A 147 14.92 -1.30 8.23
N ASN A 148 15.30 -0.18 7.61
CA ASN A 148 16.69 0.26 7.54
C ASN A 148 17.31 0.51 8.93
N THR A 149 16.49 0.83 9.94
CA THR A 149 16.92 1.02 11.34
C THR A 149 17.23 -0.29 12.05
N GLY A 150 16.99 -1.44 11.41
CA GLY A 150 17.35 -2.77 11.92
C GLY A 150 16.25 -3.50 12.68
N GLU A 151 15.04 -2.92 12.76
CA GLU A 151 13.88 -3.59 13.33
C GLU A 151 13.46 -4.80 12.47
N LYS A 152 12.90 -5.80 13.14
CA LYS A 152 12.34 -6.99 12.51
C LYS A 152 11.01 -7.33 13.17
N LEU A 153 9.94 -7.18 12.42
CA LEU A 153 8.56 -7.41 12.86
C LEU A 153 8.02 -8.63 12.12
N GLY A 154 7.54 -9.63 12.85
CA GLY A 154 6.96 -10.84 12.29
C GLY A 154 5.44 -10.78 12.23
N PHE A 155 4.83 -11.87 11.77
CA PHE A 155 3.37 -11.99 11.69
C PHE A 155 2.63 -11.67 13.01
N ASN A 156 3.18 -12.06 14.16
CA ASN A 156 2.53 -11.83 15.45
C ASN A 156 2.53 -10.36 15.90
N ASP A 157 3.29 -9.51 15.21
CA ASP A 157 3.37 -8.08 15.49
C ASP A 157 2.33 -7.28 14.67
N ASP A 158 1.57 -7.94 13.78
CA ASP A 158 0.42 -7.33 13.10
C ASP A 158 -0.77 -7.18 14.06
N PHE A 159 -1.15 -5.95 14.36
CA PHE A 159 -2.28 -5.68 15.24
C PHE A 159 -3.64 -5.55 14.52
N TYR A 160 -3.68 -5.58 13.18
CA TYR A 160 -4.97 -5.57 12.46
C TYR A 160 -5.66 -6.93 12.49
N LEU A 161 -4.90 -8.03 12.49
CA LEU A 161 -5.38 -9.42 12.67
C LEU A 161 -6.47 -9.84 11.67
N GLU A 162 -6.39 -9.37 10.43
CA GLU A 162 -7.45 -9.50 9.42
C GLU A 162 -7.53 -10.85 8.67
N LYS A 163 -6.90 -11.91 9.17
CA LYS A 163 -7.13 -13.24 8.59
C LYS A 163 -6.21 -13.56 7.40
N LEU A 164 -5.17 -12.75 7.16
CA LEU A 164 -4.40 -12.76 5.92
C LEU A 164 -3.35 -13.87 5.84
N ARG A 165 -2.96 -14.45 6.98
CA ARG A 165 -2.15 -15.67 7.02
C ARG A 165 -3.04 -16.90 7.08
N GLY A 166 -2.63 -17.97 6.40
CA GLY A 166 -3.19 -19.29 6.56
C GLY A 166 -3.42 -19.98 5.22
N ASP A 167 -4.38 -20.91 5.21
CA ASP A 167 -4.74 -21.67 4.02
C ASP A 167 -5.58 -20.84 3.06
N TYR A 168 -5.33 -20.99 1.76
CA TYR A 168 -6.02 -20.36 0.66
C TYR A 168 -6.54 -21.42 -0.30
N GLU A 169 -7.86 -21.52 -0.44
CA GLU A 169 -8.50 -22.42 -1.40
C GLU A 169 -8.20 -22.00 -2.85
N PRO A 170 -8.29 -22.91 -3.83
CA PRO A 170 -8.15 -22.57 -5.25
C PRO A 170 -9.10 -21.43 -5.66
N GLY A 171 -8.53 -20.34 -6.19
CA GLY A 171 -9.26 -19.16 -6.61
C GLY A 171 -9.65 -18.20 -5.48
N GLU A 172 -9.40 -18.54 -4.21
CA GLU A 172 -9.69 -17.65 -3.08
C GLU A 172 -8.90 -16.35 -3.18
N THR A 173 -9.56 -15.24 -2.89
CA THR A 173 -8.95 -13.91 -2.79
C THR A 173 -9.26 -13.31 -1.43
N ARG A 174 -8.23 -12.84 -0.72
CA ARG A 174 -8.38 -12.05 0.52
C ARG A 174 -7.73 -10.70 0.32
N VAL A 175 -8.36 -9.68 0.88
CA VAL A 175 -7.83 -8.32 0.93
C VAL A 175 -7.97 -7.84 2.37
N GLY A 176 -6.95 -7.19 2.90
CA GLY A 176 -7.00 -6.64 4.24
C GLY A 176 -5.82 -5.75 4.54
N GLN A 177 -5.79 -5.27 5.77
CA GLN A 177 -4.77 -4.37 6.28
C GLN A 177 -3.84 -5.10 7.24
N MET A 178 -2.58 -4.68 7.24
CA MET A 178 -1.60 -5.08 8.23
C MET A 178 -0.99 -3.82 8.86
N GLY A 179 -0.75 -3.85 10.16
CA GLY A 179 -0.20 -2.73 10.92
C GLY A 179 0.80 -3.19 11.96
N PHE A 180 1.99 -2.60 11.94
CA PHE A 180 3.11 -2.99 12.80
C PHE A 180 3.64 -1.77 13.54
N VAL A 181 3.70 -1.84 14.87
CA VAL A 181 4.23 -0.75 15.70
C VAL A 181 5.74 -0.62 15.48
N LEU A 182 6.22 0.62 15.31
CA LEU A 182 7.64 0.94 15.18
C LEU A 182 8.17 1.32 16.57
N GLU A 183 9.29 0.72 16.99
CA GLU A 183 9.97 1.06 18.25
C GLU A 183 10.95 2.23 18.07
N GLN A 184 11.60 2.30 16.91
CA GLN A 184 12.52 3.34 16.49
C GLN A 184 11.77 4.57 15.98
N ASP A 185 12.50 5.69 15.89
CA ASP A 185 11.94 6.92 15.36
C ASP A 185 11.61 6.76 13.88
N TRP A 186 10.39 7.16 13.52
CA TRP A 186 9.91 7.07 12.14
C TRP A 186 10.65 8.04 11.22
N GLU A 187 11.24 9.11 11.75
CA GLU A 187 12.04 10.07 10.98
C GLU A 187 13.33 9.46 10.42
N GLU A 188 13.79 8.34 11.00
CA GLU A 188 14.94 7.57 10.52
C GLU A 188 14.54 6.48 9.51
N LEU A 189 13.24 6.30 9.24
CA LEU A 189 12.74 5.27 8.34
C LEU A 189 12.91 5.68 6.87
N GLU A 190 13.87 5.07 6.20
CA GLU A 190 14.15 5.32 4.78
C GLU A 190 13.68 4.16 3.90
N THR A 191 13.79 2.92 4.40
CA THR A 191 13.37 1.74 3.66
C THR A 191 12.72 0.67 4.55
N VAL A 192 11.77 -0.03 3.95
CA VAL A 192 11.11 -1.21 4.51
C VAL A 192 11.14 -2.34 3.51
N ILE A 193 11.56 -3.51 3.96
CA ILE A 193 11.54 -4.76 3.19
C ILE A 193 10.48 -5.66 3.79
N ILE A 194 9.45 -5.96 3.03
CA ILE A 194 8.42 -6.94 3.35
C ILE A 194 8.83 -8.27 2.72
N GLU A 195 9.14 -9.28 3.54
CA GLU A 195 9.42 -10.64 3.09
C GLU A 195 8.18 -11.51 3.33
N THR A 196 7.65 -12.14 2.29
CA THR A 196 6.57 -13.13 2.44
C THR A 196 7.11 -14.43 2.99
N SER A 197 6.23 -15.29 3.50
CA SER A 197 6.61 -16.69 3.71
C SER A 197 6.79 -17.39 2.37
N ASP A 198 7.38 -18.58 2.43
CA ASP A 198 7.22 -19.59 1.39
C ASP A 198 5.73 -19.93 1.20
N VAL A 199 5.39 -20.40 0.00
CA VAL A 199 4.09 -21.03 -0.25
C VAL A 199 4.20 -22.51 0.06
N LEU A 200 3.37 -22.98 0.97
CA LEU A 200 3.40 -24.37 1.43
C LEU A 200 2.19 -25.15 0.91
N ASP A 201 2.35 -26.47 0.74
CA ASP A 201 1.21 -27.38 0.58
C ASP A 201 0.52 -27.68 1.93
N GLU A 202 -0.55 -28.49 1.90
CA GLU A 202 -1.29 -28.91 3.10
C GLU A 202 -0.44 -29.74 4.10
N GLU A 203 0.65 -30.35 3.63
CA GLU A 203 1.58 -31.13 4.45
C GLU A 203 2.69 -30.25 5.06
N GLY A 204 2.77 -28.97 4.67
CA GLY A 204 3.77 -28.01 5.11
C GLY A 204 5.07 -28.05 4.30
N ASN A 205 5.10 -28.72 3.16
CA ASN A 205 6.25 -28.71 2.26
C ASN A 205 6.26 -27.42 1.45
N SER A 206 7.45 -26.82 1.28
CA SER A 206 7.62 -25.63 0.45
C SER A 206 7.43 -25.96 -1.04
N LEU A 207 6.48 -25.26 -1.68
CA LEU A 207 6.17 -25.30 -3.10
C LEU A 207 6.89 -24.19 -3.87
N ALA A 208 7.13 -23.05 -3.21
CA ALA A 208 7.86 -21.91 -3.75
C ALA A 208 8.45 -21.07 -2.60
N GLU A 209 9.65 -20.53 -2.84
CA GLU A 209 10.30 -19.62 -1.89
C GLU A 209 9.56 -18.28 -1.80
N GLY A 210 9.59 -17.66 -0.62
CA GLY A 210 9.03 -16.33 -0.40
C GLY A 210 9.71 -15.23 -1.21
N GLU A 211 8.98 -14.14 -1.43
CA GLU A 211 9.42 -12.98 -2.22
C GLU A 211 9.63 -11.74 -1.35
N LYS A 212 10.33 -10.75 -1.93
CA LYS A 212 10.59 -9.47 -1.26
C LYS A 212 9.92 -8.30 -1.96
N ILE A 213 9.35 -7.42 -1.17
CA ILE A 213 8.80 -6.14 -1.59
C ILE A 213 9.50 -5.05 -0.81
N GLU A 214 10.30 -4.27 -1.52
CA GLU A 214 10.98 -3.10 -0.98
C GLU A 214 10.15 -1.84 -1.22
N VAL A 215 10.07 -1.02 -0.17
CA VAL A 215 9.42 0.28 -0.09
C VAL A 215 10.48 1.28 0.36
N GLU A 216 10.68 2.34 -0.42
CA GLU A 216 11.67 3.38 -0.15
C GLU A 216 11.00 4.76 -0.12
N TRP A 217 11.36 5.56 0.87
CA TRP A 217 10.98 6.97 1.02
C TRP A 217 12.11 7.87 0.50
N GLU A 218 11.76 8.96 -0.17
CA GLU A 218 12.71 9.96 -0.73
C GLU A 218 13.04 11.07 0.27
#